data_AF-A0ABD7XPF6-F1
#
_entry.id   AF-A0ABD7XPF6-F1
#
_cell.length_a   1.000
_cell.length_b   1.000
_cell.length_c   1.000
_cell.angle_alpha   90.00
_cell.angle_beta   90.00
_cell.angle_gamma   90.00
#
_symmetry.space_group_name_H-M   'P 1'
#
loop_
_entity.id
_entity.type
_entity.pdbx_description
1 polymer ?
#
loop_
_entity_poly.entity_id
_entity_poly.type
_entity_poly.pdbx_seq_one_letter_code
_entity_poly.pdbx_strand_id
1 'polypeptide(L)'
;MDQLTDESKFILTQFFLADPLSDQPRVHQKKKEKSKGTVLKELDTLIHDFKEKELEIDLFPYEEAATYLRKVKGNDAYLVFLDELLAPYQ
;
A
#
# COMPACT_ATOMS: atom_id res chain seq x y z
N MET A 1 -10.07 -2.59 16.02
CA MET A 1 -9.28 -2.84 14.80
C MET A 1 -8.53 -1.56 14.53
N ASP A 2 -7.21 -1.58 14.54
CA ASP A 2 -6.40 -0.40 14.24
C ASP A 2 -6.74 0.05 12.82
N GLN A 3 -7.46 1.16 12.69
CA GLN A 3 -7.76 1.73 11.38
C GLN A 3 -6.48 2.40 10.86
N LEU A 4 -6.09 2.06 9.62
CA LEU A 4 -5.04 2.80 8.91
C LEU A 4 -5.44 4.26 8.76
N THR A 5 -4.48 5.15 8.91
CA THR A 5 -4.65 6.55 8.51
C THR A 5 -4.90 6.64 7.01
N ASP A 6 -5.51 7.75 6.56
CA ASP A 6 -5.77 7.95 5.13
C ASP A 6 -4.48 8.08 4.32
N GLU A 7 -3.40 8.57 4.93
CA GLU A 7 -2.08 8.61 4.31
C GLU A 7 -1.49 7.21 4.10
N SER A 8 -1.58 6.34 5.11
CA SER A 8 -1.15 4.93 4.97
C SER A 8 -1.97 4.17 3.92
N LYS A 9 -3.29 4.42 3.85
CA LYS A 9 -4.14 3.87 2.77
C LYS A 9 -3.71 4.41 1.42
N PHE A 10 -3.42 5.70 1.32
CA PHE A 10 -2.97 6.33 0.10
C PHE A 10 -1.66 5.70 -0.41
N ILE A 11 -0.66 5.51 0.48
CA ILE A 11 0.60 4.82 0.18
C ILE A 11 0.34 3.42 -0.38
N LEU A 12 -0.50 2.63 0.30
CA LEU A 12 -0.83 1.28 -0.16
C LEU A 12 -1.51 1.27 -1.52
N THR A 13 -2.39 2.23 -1.79
CA THR A 13 -3.08 2.36 -3.08
C THR A 13 -2.09 2.54 -4.23
N GLN A 14 -0.99 3.29 -4.03
CA GLN A 14 -0.01 3.61 -5.08
C GLN A 14 0.58 2.34 -5.74
N PHE A 15 0.71 1.24 -4.99
CA PHE A 15 1.22 -0.04 -5.51
C PHE A 15 0.31 -0.69 -6.56
N PHE A 16 -0.94 -0.23 -6.67
CA PHE A 16 -1.97 -0.82 -7.52
C PHE A 16 -2.42 0.09 -8.67
N LEU A 17 -2.09 1.39 -8.62
CA LEU A 17 -2.48 2.33 -9.66
C LEU A 17 -1.67 2.13 -10.94
N ALA A 18 -2.30 2.37 -12.09
CA ALA A 18 -1.64 2.38 -13.39
C ALA A 18 -0.69 3.58 -13.52
N ASP A 19 -1.23 4.76 -13.20
CA ASP A 19 -0.51 6.02 -13.09
C ASP A 19 -0.98 6.74 -11.82
N PRO A 20 -0.14 6.80 -10.77
CA PRO A 20 -0.49 7.48 -9.53
C PRO A 20 -0.48 9.02 -9.62
N LEU A 21 0.10 9.60 -10.68
CA LEU A 21 0.16 11.06 -10.89
C LEU A 21 -0.95 11.58 -11.83
N SER A 22 -1.81 10.68 -12.31
CA SER A 22 -2.97 11.03 -13.15
C SER A 22 -4.00 11.84 -12.36
N ASP A 23 -4.67 12.79 -13.03
CA ASP A 23 -5.83 13.52 -12.48
C ASP A 23 -7.00 12.56 -12.14
N GLN A 24 -7.06 11.42 -12.82
CA GLN A 24 -8.00 10.34 -12.55
C GLN A 24 -7.23 9.02 -12.41
N PRO A 25 -6.64 8.74 -11.23
CA PRO A 25 -5.90 7.52 -11.00
C PRO A 25 -6.83 6.31 -11.06
N ARG A 26 -6.39 5.25 -11.74
CA ARG A 26 -7.15 4.00 -11.90
C ARG A 26 -6.31 2.80 -11.51
N VAL A 27 -6.97 1.76 -11.00
CA VAL A 27 -6.32 0.48 -10.69
C VAL A 27 -5.81 -0.19 -11.97
N HIS A 28 -4.55 -0.60 -11.97
CA HIS A 28 -3.99 -1.43 -13.02
C HIS A 28 -4.41 -2.89 -12.82
N GLN A 29 -5.08 -3.50 -13.79
CA GLN A 29 -5.65 -4.85 -13.68
C GLN A 29 -4.64 -5.90 -13.17
N LYS A 30 -3.44 -5.96 -13.76
CA LYS A 30 -2.39 -6.91 -13.31
C LYS A 30 -1.82 -6.60 -11.93
N LYS A 31 -1.85 -5.34 -11.48
CA LYS A 31 -1.31 -4.98 -10.16
C LYS A 31 -2.29 -5.39 -9.06
N LYS A 32 -3.60 -5.45 -9.34
CA LYS A 32 -4.63 -5.93 -8.39
C LYS A 32 -4.38 -7.37 -7.91
N GLU A 33 -3.70 -8.17 -8.72
CA GLU A 33 -3.35 -9.57 -8.41
C GLU A 33 -2.07 -9.69 -7.55
N LYS A 34 -1.40 -8.59 -7.19
CA LYS A 34 -0.20 -8.62 -6.34
C LYS A 34 -0.52 -9.30 -5.02
N SER A 35 0.33 -10.28 -4.66
CA SER A 35 0.22 -10.94 -3.36
C SER A 35 0.59 -9.98 -2.23
N LYS A 36 0.04 -10.23 -1.03
CA LYS A 36 0.41 -9.50 0.19
C LYS A 36 1.92 -9.49 0.44
N GLY A 37 2.58 -10.62 0.20
CA GLY A 37 4.04 -10.74 0.37
C GLY A 37 4.83 -9.86 -0.60
N THR A 38 4.35 -9.74 -1.84
CA THR A 38 4.94 -8.84 -2.84
C THR A 38 4.81 -7.39 -2.41
N VAL A 39 3.61 -6.95 -2.01
CA VAL A 39 3.37 -5.56 -1.58
C VAL A 39 4.17 -5.23 -0.33
N LEU A 40 4.21 -6.13 0.65
CA LEU A 40 5.00 -5.92 1.87
C LEU A 40 6.49 -5.80 1.56
N LYS A 41 7.01 -6.64 0.65
CA LYS A 41 8.42 -6.56 0.23
C LYS A 41 8.73 -5.23 -0.47
N GLU A 42 7.88 -4.81 -1.40
CA GLU A 42 8.06 -3.53 -2.10
C GLU A 42 7.99 -2.33 -1.14
N LEU A 43 7.08 -2.37 -0.16
CA LEU A 43 6.96 -1.34 0.87
C LEU A 43 8.18 -1.31 1.82
N ASP A 44 8.67 -2.48 2.26
CA ASP A 44 9.87 -2.57 3.09
C ASP A 44 11.12 -2.07 2.37
N THR A 45 11.25 -2.37 1.07
CA THR A 45 12.33 -1.79 0.23
C THR A 45 12.19 -0.28 0.12
N LEU A 46 10.98 0.25 -0.07
CA LEU A 46 10.75 1.69 -0.16
C LEU A 46 11.14 2.42 1.13
N ILE A 47 10.73 1.89 2.29
CA ILE A 47 11.11 2.44 3.61
C ILE A 47 12.62 2.43 3.79
N HIS A 48 13.28 1.33 3.40
CA HIS A 48 14.73 1.20 3.50
C HIS A 48 15.44 2.24 2.61
N ASP A 49 15.06 2.35 1.34
CA ASP A 49 15.63 3.32 0.40
C ASP A 49 15.49 4.76 0.90
N PHE A 50 14.36 5.10 1.51
CA PHE A 50 14.12 6.41 2.08
C PHE A 50 15.01 6.71 3.29
N LYS A 51 15.24 5.71 4.15
CA LYS A 51 16.18 5.82 5.28
C LYS A 51 17.62 5.96 4.79
N GLU A 52 18.04 5.17 3.81
CA GLU A 52 19.41 5.21 3.28
C GLU A 52 19.73 6.51 2.55
N LYS A 53 18.75 7.08 1.85
CA LYS A 53 18.92 8.34 1.11
C LYS A 53 18.79 9.59 1.99
N GLU A 54 18.61 9.42 3.31
CA GLU A 54 18.42 10.49 4.29
C GLU A 54 17.39 11.54 3.83
N LEU A 55 16.30 11.07 3.19
CA LEU A 55 15.25 11.96 2.75
C LEU A 55 14.50 12.50 3.96
N GLU A 56 14.26 13.81 4.01
CA GLU A 56 13.39 14.45 5.00
C GLU A 56 11.92 14.15 4.71
N ILE A 57 11.54 12.89 4.86
CA ILE A 57 10.15 12.44 4.71
C ILE A 57 9.68 11.80 6.02
N ASP A 58 8.39 11.94 6.30
CA ASP A 58 7.79 11.18 7.40
C ASP A 58 7.60 9.73 6.98
N LEU A 59 8.26 8.82 7.72
CA LEU A 59 8.20 7.38 7.48
C LEU A 59 7.06 6.70 8.24
N PHE A 60 6.45 7.39 9.20
CA PHE A 60 5.37 6.82 9.99
C PHE A 60 4.25 6.16 9.16
N PRO A 61 3.67 6.82 8.13
CA PRO A 61 2.56 6.21 7.39
C PRO A 61 3.00 4.98 6.57
N TYR A 62 4.26 4.92 6.13
CA TYR A 62 4.82 3.74 5.47
C TYR A 62 4.99 2.58 6.45
N GLU A 63 5.53 2.84 7.64
CA GLU A 63 5.73 1.84 8.69
C GLU A 63 4.40 1.33 9.26
N GLU A 64 3.40 2.20 9.39
CA GLU A 64 2.03 1.85 9.76
C GLU A 64 1.41 0.90 8.73
N ALA A 65 1.48 1.26 7.44
CA ALA A 65 1.00 0.42 6.35
C ALA A 65 1.64 -0.99 6.35
N ALA A 66 2.96 -1.06 6.54
CA ALA A 66 3.69 -2.33 6.61
C ALA A 66 3.26 -3.15 7.83
N THR A 67 3.13 -2.50 8.98
CA THR A 67 2.67 -3.13 10.24
C THR A 67 1.25 -3.69 10.10
N TYR A 68 0.34 -2.94 9.48
CA TYR A 68 -1.01 -3.40 9.21
C TYR A 68 -1.02 -4.63 8.28
N LEU A 69 -0.30 -4.60 7.15
CA LEU A 69 -0.22 -5.75 6.24
C LEU A 69 0.34 -7.00 6.91
N ARG A 70 1.29 -6.85 7.84
CA ARG A 70 1.80 -7.98 8.66
C ARG A 70 0.73 -8.56 9.59
N LYS A 71 -0.17 -7.72 10.12
CA LYS A 71 -1.29 -8.14 11.00
C LYS A 71 -2.42 -8.82 10.23
N VAL A 72 -2.63 -8.51 8.95
CA VAL A 72 -3.66 -9.16 8.12
C VAL A 72 -3.32 -10.64 7.94
N LYS A 73 -4.16 -11.54 8.46
CA LYS A 73 -3.95 -13.00 8.42
C LYS A 73 -4.84 -13.67 7.37
N GLY A 74 -4.23 -14.52 6.54
CA GLY A 74 -4.94 -15.24 5.47
C GLY A 74 -5.08 -14.43 4.19
N ASN A 75 -5.25 -15.15 3.07
CA ASN A 75 -5.40 -14.53 1.76
C ASN A 75 -6.76 -13.82 1.62
N ASP A 76 -7.83 -14.41 2.13
CA ASP A 76 -9.18 -13.85 1.99
C ASP A 76 -9.32 -12.50 2.69
N ALA A 77 -8.78 -12.36 3.91
CA ALA A 77 -8.78 -11.09 4.63
C ALA A 77 -7.98 -10.00 3.90
N TYR A 78 -6.90 -10.39 3.20
CA TYR A 78 -6.13 -9.47 2.38
C TYR A 78 -6.90 -9.03 1.14
N LEU A 79 -7.59 -9.95 0.46
CA LEU A 79 -8.41 -9.62 -0.71
C LEU A 79 -9.58 -8.71 -0.35
N VAL A 80 -10.28 -8.98 0.77
CA VAL A 80 -11.35 -8.09 1.28
C VAL A 80 -10.79 -6.69 1.55
N PHE A 81 -9.66 -6.60 2.24
CA PHE A 81 -9.00 -5.32 2.49
C PHE A 81 -8.63 -4.59 1.19
N LEU A 82 -8.08 -5.30 0.19
CA LEU A 82 -7.73 -4.69 -1.09
C LEU A 82 -8.96 -4.19 -1.84
N ASP A 83 -10.05 -4.94 -1.85
CA ASP A 83 -11.28 -4.52 -2.52
C ASP A 83 -11.86 -3.25 -1.88
N GLU A 84 -11.86 -3.16 -0.55
CA GLU A 84 -12.26 -1.94 0.18
C GLU A 84 -11.33 -0.76 -0.11
N LEU A 85 -10.01 -0.99 -0.07
CA LEU A 85 -8.99 0.04 -0.31
C LEU A 85 -9.09 0.62 -1.72
N LEU A 86 -9.34 -0.23 -2.71
CA LEU A 86 -9.30 0.12 -4.13
C LEU A 86 -10.67 0.51 -4.71
N ALA A 87 -11.76 0.33 -3.98
CA ALA A 87 -13.11 0.68 -4.42
C ALA A 87 -13.25 2.11 -4.98
N PRO A 88 -12.59 3.15 -4.43
CA PRO A 88 -12.67 4.51 -4.98
C PRO A 88 -12.00 4.71 -6.34
N TYR A 89 -11.19 3.76 -6.81
CA TYR A 89 -10.30 3.89 -7.98
C TYR A 89 -10.67 2.94 -9.13
N GLN A 90 -11.88 2.38 -9.11
CA GLN A 90 -12.41 1.49 -10.16
C GLN A 90 -12.97 2.25 -11.36
#